data_AF-A0A2V7CKD8-F1
#
_entry.id   AF-A0A2V7CKD8-F1
#
_cell.length_a   1.000
_cell.length_b   1.000
_cell.length_c   1.000
_cell.angle_alpha   90.00
_cell.angle_beta   90.00
_cell.angle_gamma   90.00
#
_symmetry.space_group_name_H-M   'P 1'
#
loop_
_entity.id
_entity.type
_entity.pdbx_description
1 polymer ?
#
loop_
_entity_poly.entity_id
_entity_poly.type
_entity_poly.pdbx_seq_one_letter_code
_entity_poly.pdbx_strand_id
1 'polypeptide(L)'
;TVTGPMATGTRVRMGRTAVLDTGNVQVVISEGRSEPFDLGVFTHCGIDPRRKRYVLIKSRQHFRAGFEPIARHIVLCDGDGCTSSDLALFTYRNRRRPLYPFETA
;
A
#
# COMPACT_ATOMS: atom_id res chain seq x y z
N THR A 1 -15.68 8.30 0.66
CA THR A 1 -15.09 9.29 1.59
C THR A 1 -14.26 8.55 2.58
N VAL A 2 -13.10 9.08 2.94
CA VAL A 2 -12.20 8.49 3.93
C VAL A 2 -12.80 8.64 5.33
N THR A 3 -12.75 7.56 6.10
CA THR A 3 -13.35 7.47 7.45
C THR A 3 -12.32 7.22 8.55
N GLY A 4 -11.17 6.66 8.21
CA GLY A 4 -10.04 6.46 9.10
C GLY A 4 -9.29 7.76 9.40
N PRO A 5 -8.39 7.74 10.40
CA PRO A 5 -7.74 8.95 10.93
C PRO A 5 -6.87 9.71 9.94
N MET A 6 -6.29 9.00 8.97
CA MET A 6 -5.46 9.62 7.94
C MET A 6 -6.34 10.14 6.80
N ALA A 7 -6.24 11.45 6.54
CA ALA A 7 -7.01 12.15 5.50
C ALA A 7 -8.55 12.06 5.68
N THR A 8 -9.03 11.95 6.92
CA THR A 8 -10.45 11.90 7.30
C THR A 8 -11.28 12.94 6.56
N GLY A 9 -12.45 12.54 6.06
CA GLY A 9 -13.38 13.44 5.36
C GLY A 9 -12.99 13.74 3.90
N THR A 10 -11.78 13.38 3.47
CA THR A 10 -11.35 13.57 2.09
C THR A 10 -12.09 12.62 1.15
N ARG A 11 -12.38 13.09 -0.07
CA ARG A 11 -12.87 12.25 -1.16
C ARG A 11 -11.71 11.75 -2.01
N VAL A 12 -11.44 10.45 -1.91
CA VAL A 12 -10.54 9.75 -2.82
C VAL A 12 -11.34 9.27 -4.04
N ARG A 13 -10.79 9.45 -5.25
CA ARG A 13 -11.37 8.95 -6.50
C ARG A 13 -10.45 7.88 -7.08
N MET A 14 -10.91 6.63 -7.08
CA MET A 14 -10.16 5.49 -7.63
C MET A 14 -10.37 5.30 -9.14
N GLY A 15 -11.29 6.07 -9.75
CA GLY A 15 -11.62 5.93 -11.17
C GLY A 15 -12.38 4.62 -11.44
N ARG A 16 -12.30 4.13 -12.69
CA ARG A 16 -12.85 2.81 -13.04
C ARG A 16 -12.17 1.75 -12.18
N THR A 17 -12.98 0.95 -11.50
CA THR A 17 -12.51 -0.03 -10.53
C THR A 17 -13.21 -1.36 -10.79
N ALA A 18 -12.43 -2.45 -10.79
CA ALA A 18 -12.93 -3.81 -10.96
C ALA A 18 -12.34 -4.72 -9.88
N VAL A 19 -13.10 -5.75 -9.51
CA VAL A 19 -12.60 -6.84 -8.66
C VAL A 19 -12.38 -8.04 -9.54
N LEU A 20 -11.14 -8.54 -9.57
CA LEU A 20 -10.85 -9.86 -10.12
C LEU A 20 -10.94 -10.88 -9.00
N ASP A 21 -11.88 -11.81 -9.12
CA ASP A 21 -12.05 -12.92 -8.19
C ASP A 21 -11.59 -14.22 -8.82
N THR A 22 -10.60 -14.86 -8.19
CA THR A 22 -10.02 -16.14 -8.62
C THR A 22 -10.55 -17.33 -7.82
N GLY A 23 -11.49 -17.11 -6.90
CA GLY A 23 -11.94 -18.07 -5.89
C GLY A 23 -11.01 -18.14 -4.66
N ASN A 24 -9.70 -17.97 -4.86
CA ASN A 24 -8.71 -17.98 -3.77
C ASN A 24 -8.29 -16.59 -3.31
N VAL A 25 -8.21 -15.64 -4.27
CA VAL A 25 -7.77 -14.26 -4.03
C VAL A 25 -8.70 -13.32 -4.77
N GLN A 26 -9.04 -12.22 -4.10
CA GLN A 26 -9.74 -11.08 -4.70
C GLN A 26 -8.77 -9.92 -4.84
N VAL A 27 -8.66 -9.36 -6.05
CA VAL A 27 -7.77 -8.26 -6.38
C VAL A 27 -8.60 -7.06 -6.82
N VAL A 28 -8.49 -5.96 -6.08
CA VAL A 28 -9.07 -4.67 -6.47
C VAL A 28 -8.11 -3.99 -7.45
N ILE A 29 -8.57 -3.74 -8.66
CA ILE A 29 -7.83 -3.02 -9.71
C ILE A 29 -8.52 -1.69 -9.93
N SER A 30 -7.75 -0.59 -9.87
CA SER A 30 -8.25 0.76 -10.08
C SER A 30 -7.42 1.51 -11.11
N GLU A 31 -8.09 2.31 -11.94
CA GLU A 31 -7.46 3.19 -12.92
C GLU A 31 -6.66 4.31 -12.25
N GLY A 32 -7.20 4.87 -11.15
CA GLY A 32 -6.57 5.94 -10.40
C GLY A 32 -5.57 5.41 -9.37
N ARG A 33 -4.39 6.05 -9.29
CA ARG A 33 -3.46 5.82 -8.19
C ARG A 33 -4.05 6.36 -6.89
N SER A 34 -4.29 5.46 -5.95
CA SER A 34 -4.81 5.79 -4.62
C SER A 34 -4.03 5.00 -3.57
N GLU A 35 -3.63 5.66 -2.50
CA GLU A 35 -2.93 4.97 -1.41
C GLU A 35 -3.97 4.27 -0.51
N PRO A 36 -3.77 2.98 -0.17
CA PRO A 36 -4.68 2.21 0.67
C PRO A 36 -4.49 2.50 2.16
N PHE A 37 -4.80 3.74 2.59
CA PHE A 37 -4.75 4.13 4.01
C PHE A 37 -6.10 4.01 4.75
N ASP A 38 -7.18 3.66 4.04
CA ASP A 38 -8.54 3.56 4.56
C ASP A 38 -9.23 2.29 4.04
N LEU A 39 -10.08 1.68 4.86
CA LEU A 39 -10.81 0.44 4.50
C LEU A 39 -11.75 0.63 3.30
N GLY A 40 -12.16 1.88 3.03
CA GLY A 40 -12.95 2.31 1.90
C GLY A 40 -12.42 1.85 0.55
N VAL A 41 -11.10 1.65 0.41
CA VAL A 41 -10.51 1.13 -0.84
C VAL A 41 -10.99 -0.28 -1.19
N PHE A 42 -11.48 -1.05 -0.22
CA PHE A 42 -12.09 -2.36 -0.41
C PHE A 42 -13.61 -2.35 -0.24
N THR A 43 -14.12 -1.66 0.79
CA THR A 43 -15.54 -1.75 1.13
C THR A 43 -16.46 -1.14 0.08
N HIS A 44 -16.00 -0.13 -0.67
CA HIS A 44 -16.77 0.39 -1.81
C HIS A 44 -16.91 -0.62 -2.96
N CYS A 45 -16.02 -1.62 -3.03
CA CYS A 45 -16.10 -2.75 -3.97
C CYS A 45 -16.86 -3.95 -3.38
N GLY A 46 -17.52 -3.82 -2.22
CA GLY A 46 -18.22 -4.93 -1.56
C GLY A 46 -17.31 -5.92 -0.83
N ILE A 47 -16.01 -5.60 -0.68
CA ILE A 47 -15.07 -6.45 0.07
C ILE A 47 -14.92 -5.88 1.48
N ASP A 48 -15.29 -6.64 2.50
CA ASP A 48 -15.00 -6.28 3.90
C ASP A 48 -13.66 -6.90 4.34
N PRO A 49 -12.60 -6.09 4.56
CA PRO A 49 -11.29 -6.58 4.98
C PRO A 49 -11.33 -7.32 6.32
N ARG A 50 -12.29 -7.01 7.19
CA ARG A 50 -12.44 -7.66 8.51
C ARG A 50 -12.82 -9.15 8.41
N ARG A 51 -13.36 -9.55 7.26
CA ARG A 51 -13.76 -10.94 6.97
C ARG A 51 -12.69 -11.73 6.22
N LYS A 52 -11.53 -11.14 5.96
CA LYS A 52 -10.43 -11.78 5.24
C LYS A 52 -9.41 -12.32 6.23
N ARG A 53 -8.86 -13.51 5.93
CA ARG A 53 -7.78 -14.11 6.70
C ARG A 53 -6.47 -13.32 6.54
N TYR A 54 -6.25 -12.77 5.34
CA TYR A 54 -5.11 -11.94 4.98
C TYR A 54 -5.58 -10.77 4.13
N VAL A 55 -4.95 -9.61 4.31
CA VAL A 55 -5.15 -8.42 3.47
C VAL A 55 -3.77 -7.93 3.08
N LEU A 56 -3.47 -7.91 1.78
CA LEU A 56 -2.22 -7.38 1.26
C LEU A 56 -2.41 -5.89 0.95
N ILE A 57 -1.52 -5.07 1.48
CA ILE A 57 -1.55 -3.62 1.30
C ILE A 57 -0.18 -3.16 0.78
N LYS A 58 -0.15 -2.48 -0.37
CA LYS A 58 1.07 -1.84 -0.88
C LYS A 58 1.25 -0.46 -0.22
N SER A 59 1.70 -0.45 1.02
CA SER A 59 2.10 0.74 1.78
C SER A 59 3.12 0.37 2.85
N ARG A 60 3.88 1.35 3.36
CA ARG A 60 4.87 1.13 4.43
C ARG A 60 4.38 1.57 5.80
N GLN A 61 3.61 2.66 5.86
CA GLN A 61 3.25 3.32 7.12
C GLN A 61 1.77 3.72 7.17
N HIS A 62 1.29 4.42 6.15
CA HIS A 62 -0.04 5.06 6.18
C HIS A 62 -1.21 4.09 6.29
N PHE A 63 -1.06 2.85 5.81
CA PHE A 63 -2.09 1.82 6.00
C PHE A 63 -2.47 1.60 7.46
N ARG A 64 -1.55 1.86 8.40
CA ARG A 64 -1.78 1.65 9.83
C ARG A 64 -2.99 2.41 10.33
N ALA A 65 -3.20 3.63 9.86
CA ALA A 65 -4.33 4.45 10.27
C ALA A 65 -5.69 3.75 10.04
N GLY A 66 -5.89 3.10 8.89
CA GLY A 66 -7.13 2.42 8.56
C GLY A 66 -7.18 0.94 8.95
N PHE A 67 -6.05 0.23 8.88
CA PHE A 67 -6.00 -1.24 8.94
C PHE A 67 -5.45 -1.79 10.25
N GLU A 68 -4.60 -1.05 10.98
CA GLU A 68 -4.05 -1.54 12.26
C GLU A 68 -5.14 -1.86 13.29
N PRO A 69 -6.22 -1.07 13.44
CA PRO A 69 -7.29 -1.39 14.40
C PRO A 69 -8.02 -2.72 14.13
N ILE A 70 -7.95 -3.26 12.90
CA ILE A 70 -8.58 -4.53 12.53
C ILE A 70 -7.58 -5.67 12.34
N ALA A 71 -6.29 -5.38 12.40
CA ALA A 71 -5.23 -6.36 12.18
C ALA A 71 -4.86 -7.05 13.49
N ARG A 72 -4.83 -8.39 13.48
CA ARG A 72 -4.25 -9.16 14.60
C ARG A 72 -2.72 -9.11 14.60
N HIS A 73 -2.14 -9.13 13.40
CA HIS A 73 -0.70 -9.14 13.16
C HIS A 73 -0.40 -8.32 11.91
N ILE A 74 0.76 -7.67 11.89
CA ILE A 74 1.23 -6.90 10.76
C ILE A 74 2.60 -7.42 10.36
N VAL A 75 2.69 -8.00 9.17
CA VAL A 75 3.92 -8.52 8.59
C VAL A 75 4.36 -7.58 7.49
N LEU A 76 5.51 -6.95 7.67
CA LEU A 76 6.12 -6.14 6.63
C LEU A 76 6.82 -7.07 5.63
N CYS A 77 6.45 -6.95 4.37
CA CYS A 77 7.09 -7.70 3.30
C CYS A 77 8.17 -6.85 2.64
N ASP A 78 9.39 -7.38 2.58
CA ASP A 78 10.45 -6.82 1.76
C ASP A 78 10.27 -7.32 0.33
N GLY A 79 9.79 -6.43 -0.54
CA GLY A 79 9.48 -6.75 -1.92
C GLY A 79 10.18 -5.81 -2.87
N ASP A 80 10.60 -6.34 -4.01
CA ASP A 80 11.26 -5.57 -5.06
C ASP A 80 10.35 -4.46 -5.61
N GLY A 81 10.99 -3.43 -6.17
CA GLY A 81 10.31 -2.39 -6.92
C GLY A 81 10.89 -1.00 -6.71
N CYS A 82 10.27 -0.02 -7.36
CA CYS A 82 10.73 1.37 -7.39
C CYS A 82 10.73 2.10 -6.02
N THR A 83 10.19 1.46 -4.98
CA THR A 83 10.13 1.99 -3.61
C THR A 83 10.87 1.10 -2.61
N SER A 84 11.79 0.24 -3.06
CA SER A 84 12.62 -0.56 -2.16
C SER A 84 13.47 0.32 -1.26
N SER A 85 13.74 -0.16 -0.05
CA SER A 85 14.72 0.46 0.86
C SER A 85 16.14 -0.03 0.58
N ASP A 86 16.30 -1.11 -0.18
CA ASP A 86 17.61 -1.56 -0.62
C ASP A 86 18.07 -0.67 -1.78
N LEU A 87 19.00 0.23 -1.45
CA LEU A 87 19.57 1.16 -2.41
C LEU A 87 20.45 0.46 -3.45
N ALA A 88 20.95 -0.76 -3.18
CA ALA A 88 21.76 -1.51 -4.12
C ALA A 88 20.96 -2.00 -5.34
N LEU A 89 19.63 -2.08 -5.24
CA LEU A 89 18.75 -2.50 -6.34
C LEU A 89 18.66 -1.45 -7.48
N PHE A 90 19.10 -0.22 -7.24
CA PHE A 90 18.95 0.88 -8.20
C PHE A 90 20.26 1.24 -8.89
N THR A 91 20.19 1.48 -10.20
CA THR A 91 21.30 2.05 -10.97
C THR A 91 21.24 3.57 -10.96
N TYR A 92 22.19 4.21 -10.28
CA TYR A 92 22.26 5.68 -10.20
C TYR A 92 23.23 6.27 -11.23
N ARG A 93 22.75 7.23 -12.03
CA ARG A 93 23.59 7.93 -13.01
C ARG A 93 24.23 9.22 -12.45
N ASN A 94 23.48 9.99 -11.67
CA ASN A 94 23.87 11.33 -11.21
C ASN A 94 23.90 11.45 -9.68
N ARG A 95 24.43 10.44 -8.98
CA ARG A 95 24.54 10.44 -7.51
C ARG A 95 25.81 11.16 -7.08
N ARG A 96 25.73 11.92 -5.98
CA ARG A 96 26.89 12.48 -5.28
C ARG A 96 27.89 11.37 -4.88
N ARG A 97 29.19 11.67 -4.93
CA ARG A 97 30.28 10.81 -4.46
C ARG A 97 31.27 11.65 -3.61
N PRO A 98 31.62 11.23 -2.38
CA PRO A 98 31.11 10.05 -1.68
C PRO A 98 29.67 10.25 -1.19
N LEU A 99 28.91 9.14 -1.12
CA LEU A 99 27.61 9.11 -0.45
C LEU A 99 27.44 7.80 0.33
N TYR A 100 27.46 7.87 1.66
CA TYR A 100 27.03 6.77 2.51
C TYR A 100 25.56 6.41 2.20
N PRO A 101 25.17 5.13 2.09
CA PRO A 101 25.95 3.92 2.42
C PRO A 101 26.76 3.31 1.25
N PHE A 102 26.84 3.97 0.09
CA PHE A 102 27.55 3.40 -1.07
C PHE A 102 29.07 3.47 -0.93
N GLU A 103 29.57 4.55 -0.33
CA GLU A 103 30.97 4.72 0.02
C GLU A 103 31.06 5.14 1.50
N THR A 104 31.97 4.52 2.26
CA THR A 104 32.41 5.04 3.56
C THR A 104 33.20 6.33 3.33
N ALA A 105 32.98 7.34 4.18
CA ALA A 105 33.62 8.66 4.06
C ALA A 105 35.15 8.59 4.11
#